data_AF-A0A172F247-F1
#
_entry.id   AF-A0A172F247-F1
#
_cell.length_a   1.000
_cell.length_b   1.000
_cell.length_c   1.000
_cell.angle_alpha   90.00
_cell.angle_beta   90.00
_cell.angle_gamma   90.00
#
_symmetry.space_group_name_H-M   'P 1'
#
loop_
_entity.id
_entity.type
_entity.pdbx_description
1 polymer ?
#
loop_
_entity_poly.entity_id
_entity_poly.type
_entity_poly.pdbx_seq_one_letter_code
_entity_poly.pdbx_strand_id
1 'polypeptide(L)'
;KKKTIKKIFFTLFIIFVYVIGTRIHIPFLKKGYYLTSDLIKHFEPLFSSNSSLCILSLGVMPYVTASIVIQLSQKVFPFMKEWQEQGEKGKRKINILTRILTILLSLGYGWTFIQMSLGHGLKFSLMFQTLFFLTVGVFISVWLADLITSKGLGNGISILIAVGMVDKLYKTFEYLLFANGSETKRILILISYFILLILTIILSSAYLKIPINYAINRNNDKIDKHIPIKLNTSGILPIIFADAFFNLIRQISLFFPKNGTNRTIDIFLRSRSDLGIYFFVYILLIMLFSFLSSFMTINPKDVAEHLSKQNAYLKDVQPGLPTVKKLVREMFKITFLGSCFLTLLASAPDIINYLAGSA
;
A
#
# COMPACT_ATOMS: atom_id res chain seq x y z
N LYS A 1 6.06 -16.71 25.41
CA LYS A 1 7.36 -16.53 24.71
C LYS A 1 7.62 -17.61 23.64
N LYS A 2 7.67 -18.93 23.96
CA LYS A 2 7.89 -20.01 22.96
C LYS A 2 6.91 -20.00 21.77
N LYS A 3 5.61 -19.74 22.01
CA LYS A 3 4.59 -19.63 20.94
C LYS A 3 4.88 -18.47 19.97
N THR A 4 5.32 -17.32 20.49
CA THR A 4 5.68 -16.14 19.67
C THR A 4 6.92 -16.41 18.82
N ILE A 5 7.95 -17.04 19.40
CA ILE A 5 9.17 -17.40 18.67
C ILE A 5 8.87 -18.36 17.50
N LYS A 6 8.00 -19.37 17.74
CA LYS A 6 7.54 -20.26 16.66
C LYS A 6 6.86 -19.49 15.52
N LYS A 7 6.04 -18.48 15.85
CA LYS A 7 5.40 -17.62 14.84
C LYS A 7 6.40 -16.76 14.07
N ILE A 8 7.45 -16.24 14.73
CA ILE A 8 8.54 -15.50 14.08
C ILE A 8 9.24 -16.40 13.07
N PHE A 9 9.74 -17.57 13.51
CA PHE A 9 10.43 -18.51 12.64
C PHE A 9 9.56 -18.99 11.48
N PHE A 10 8.28 -19.24 11.72
CA PHE A 10 7.34 -19.60 10.65
C PHE A 10 7.18 -18.47 9.62
N THR A 11 7.06 -17.23 10.08
CA THR A 11 6.98 -16.06 9.19
C THR A 11 8.26 -15.91 8.37
N LEU A 12 9.42 -16.05 9.01
CA LEU A 12 10.73 -15.92 8.38
C LEU A 12 10.99 -17.04 7.36
N PHE A 13 10.54 -18.26 7.65
CA PHE A 13 10.56 -19.38 6.72
C PHE A 13 9.69 -19.11 5.48
N ILE A 14 8.48 -18.56 5.65
CA ILE A 14 7.65 -18.20 4.49
C ILE A 14 8.29 -17.09 3.67
N ILE A 15 8.87 -16.08 4.32
CA ILE A 15 9.61 -15.01 3.62
C ILE A 15 10.76 -15.61 2.80
N PHE A 16 11.50 -16.58 3.37
CA PHE A 16 12.57 -17.28 2.65
C PHE A 16 12.03 -18.04 1.42
N VAL A 17 10.92 -18.77 1.56
CA VAL A 17 10.26 -19.44 0.42
C VAL A 17 9.80 -18.44 -0.63
N TYR A 18 9.23 -17.30 -0.22
CA TYR A 18 8.81 -16.23 -1.11
C TYR A 18 10.01 -15.66 -1.89
N VAL A 19 11.11 -15.33 -1.21
CA VAL A 19 12.33 -14.78 -1.84
C VAL A 19 12.94 -15.78 -2.82
N ILE A 20 13.04 -17.07 -2.48
CA ILE A 20 13.48 -18.10 -3.43
C ILE A 20 12.56 -18.11 -4.65
N GLY A 21 11.25 -18.08 -4.42
CA GLY A 21 10.27 -18.07 -5.47
C GLY A 21 10.37 -16.86 -6.41
N THR A 22 10.78 -15.68 -5.91
CA THR A 22 11.05 -14.51 -6.76
C THR A 22 12.27 -14.67 -7.67
N ARG A 23 13.09 -15.70 -7.47
CA ARG A 23 14.24 -16.05 -8.32
C ARG A 23 13.95 -17.23 -9.26
N ILE A 24 12.77 -17.84 -9.19
CA ILE A 24 12.39 -18.92 -10.10
C ILE A 24 11.89 -18.32 -11.41
N HIS A 25 12.68 -18.53 -12.47
CA HIS A 25 12.35 -18.10 -13.82
C HIS A 25 11.19 -18.89 -14.41
N ILE A 26 10.45 -18.25 -15.31
CA ILE A 26 9.35 -18.88 -16.04
C ILE A 26 9.95 -19.89 -17.03
N PRO A 27 9.53 -21.18 -17.01
CA PRO A 27 10.21 -22.29 -17.71
C PRO A 27 10.26 -22.20 -19.25
N PHE A 28 9.71 -21.14 -19.86
CA PHE A 28 9.56 -21.00 -21.31
C PHE A 28 10.35 -19.82 -21.91
N LEU A 29 11.04 -19.00 -21.10
CA LEU A 29 11.78 -17.84 -21.57
C LEU A 29 13.28 -18.17 -21.73
N LYS A 30 13.88 -17.82 -22.88
CA LYS A 30 15.33 -17.98 -23.12
C LYS A 30 16.13 -17.04 -22.20
N LYS A 31 17.34 -17.45 -21.80
CA LYS A 31 18.25 -16.71 -20.89
C LYS A 31 18.49 -15.24 -21.27
N GLY A 32 18.41 -14.88 -22.56
CA GLY A 32 18.60 -13.50 -23.04
C GLY A 32 17.45 -12.53 -22.76
N TYR A 33 16.26 -13.01 -22.38
CA TYR A 33 15.09 -12.16 -22.09
C TYR A 33 14.95 -11.77 -20.61
N TYR A 34 15.87 -12.23 -19.75
CA TYR A 34 15.89 -11.88 -18.32
C TYR A 34 16.72 -10.63 -18.02
N LEU A 35 17.51 -10.15 -18.99
CA LEU A 35 18.29 -8.91 -18.88
C LEU A 35 17.40 -7.74 -19.26
N THR A 36 17.09 -6.92 -18.26
CA THR A 36 16.17 -5.81 -18.37
C THR A 36 16.74 -4.66 -19.20
N SER A 37 16.00 -4.27 -20.23
CA SER A 37 16.16 -2.99 -20.91
C SER A 37 15.98 -1.83 -19.92
N ASP A 38 16.77 -0.75 -20.07
CA ASP A 38 16.75 0.44 -19.21
C ASP A 38 15.36 1.08 -19.01
N LEU A 39 14.43 0.88 -19.96
CA LEU A 39 13.04 1.34 -19.87
C LEU A 39 12.25 0.72 -18.70
N ILE A 40 12.64 -0.46 -18.20
CA ILE A 40 11.94 -1.15 -17.10
C ILE A 40 12.28 -0.51 -15.75
N LYS A 41 13.43 0.18 -15.62
CA LYS A 41 13.85 0.86 -14.39
C LYS A 41 12.87 1.95 -13.95
N HIS A 42 12.14 2.56 -14.90
CA HIS A 42 11.11 3.57 -14.61
C HIS A 42 9.73 2.99 -14.30
N PHE A 43 9.52 1.67 -14.46
CA PHE A 43 8.20 1.04 -14.42
C PHE A 43 7.97 0.08 -13.25
N GLU A 44 8.96 -0.17 -12.40
CA GLU A 44 8.77 -1.03 -11.23
C GLU A 44 7.69 -0.44 -10.32
N PRO A 45 6.53 -1.12 -10.11
CA PRO A 45 5.68 -0.81 -8.98
C PRO A 45 6.56 -0.67 -7.74
N LEU A 46 6.27 0.32 -6.89
CA LEU A 46 7.07 0.60 -5.68
C LEU A 46 7.35 -0.66 -4.85
N PHE A 47 6.51 -1.68 -4.99
CA PHE A 47 6.47 -2.90 -4.20
C PHE A 47 6.80 -4.21 -4.95
N SER A 48 7.19 -4.18 -6.22
CA SER A 48 7.66 -5.40 -6.93
C SER A 48 9.15 -5.63 -6.67
N SER A 49 9.54 -6.87 -6.33
CA SER A 49 10.87 -7.14 -5.76
C SER A 49 11.98 -7.45 -6.76
N ASN A 50 11.73 -7.55 -8.08
CA ASN A 50 12.77 -7.86 -9.06
C ASN A 50 12.35 -7.45 -10.48
N SER A 51 13.31 -6.93 -11.24
CA SER A 51 13.14 -6.50 -12.64
C SER A 51 13.08 -7.67 -13.63
N SER A 52 13.46 -8.88 -13.22
CA SER A 52 13.42 -10.08 -14.07
C SER A 52 12.04 -10.78 -14.08
N LEU A 53 11.71 -11.40 -15.22
CA LEU A 53 10.49 -12.20 -15.42
C LEU A 53 10.58 -13.54 -14.68
N CYS A 54 10.14 -13.51 -13.42
CA CYS A 54 10.01 -14.65 -12.53
C CYS A 54 8.53 -14.94 -12.27
N ILE A 55 8.25 -16.14 -11.77
CA ILE A 55 6.88 -16.60 -11.48
C ILE A 55 6.18 -15.64 -10.49
N LEU A 56 6.93 -15.10 -9.53
CA LEU A 56 6.42 -14.24 -8.45
C LEU A 56 6.66 -12.74 -8.68
N SER A 57 6.99 -12.30 -9.91
CA SER A 57 7.35 -10.90 -10.18
C SER A 57 6.22 -9.90 -9.92
N LEU A 58 4.96 -10.29 -10.13
CA LEU A 58 3.79 -9.44 -9.81
C LEU A 58 3.54 -9.34 -8.29
N GLY A 59 4.09 -10.27 -7.50
CA GLY A 59 3.91 -10.35 -6.06
C GLY A 59 2.43 -10.37 -5.65
N VAL A 60 2.10 -9.59 -4.62
CA VAL A 60 0.73 -9.45 -4.10
C VAL A 60 -0.03 -8.26 -4.69
N MET A 61 0.59 -7.47 -5.57
CA MET A 61 0.03 -6.20 -6.04
C MET A 61 -1.35 -6.33 -6.71
N PRO A 62 -1.58 -7.27 -7.64
CA PRO A 62 -2.90 -7.40 -8.27
C PRO A 62 -4.02 -7.70 -7.26
N TYR A 63 -3.70 -8.47 -6.21
CA TYR A 63 -4.64 -8.77 -5.13
C TYR A 63 -4.89 -7.56 -4.23
N VAL A 64 -3.84 -6.82 -3.88
CA VAL A 64 -3.95 -5.58 -3.11
C VAL A 64 -4.86 -4.61 -3.85
N THR A 65 -4.59 -4.34 -5.12
CA THR A 65 -5.41 -3.47 -5.96
C THR A 65 -6.87 -3.95 -6.04
N ALA A 66 -7.11 -5.25 -6.26
CA ALA A 66 -8.46 -5.80 -6.26
C ALA A 66 -9.19 -5.59 -4.92
N SER A 67 -8.50 -5.84 -3.81
CA SER A 67 -9.06 -5.67 -2.46
C SER A 67 -9.44 -4.22 -2.20
N ILE A 68 -8.64 -3.26 -2.69
CA ILE A 68 -8.89 -1.82 -2.56
C ILE A 68 -10.13 -1.42 -3.36
N VAL A 69 -10.23 -1.86 -4.62
CA VAL A 69 -11.40 -1.58 -5.47
C VAL A 69 -12.67 -2.10 -4.80
N ILE A 70 -12.64 -3.30 -4.24
CA ILE A 70 -13.78 -3.88 -3.54
C ILE A 70 -14.11 -3.14 -2.24
N GLN A 71 -13.11 -2.73 -1.45
CA GLN A 71 -13.31 -1.92 -0.24
C GLN A 71 -13.93 -0.54 -0.56
N LEU A 72 -13.50 0.11 -1.64
CA LEU A 72 -14.10 1.36 -2.10
C LEU A 72 -15.53 1.14 -2.60
N SER A 73 -15.74 0.08 -3.38
CA SER A 73 -17.06 -0.29 -3.93
C SER A 73 -18.09 -0.56 -2.84
N GLN A 74 -17.69 -1.13 -1.69
CA GLN A 74 -18.59 -1.37 -0.55
C GLN A 74 -19.26 -0.12 0.00
N LYS A 75 -18.64 1.06 -0.12
CA LYS A 75 -19.24 2.32 0.34
C LYS A 75 -20.12 2.99 -0.71
N VAL A 76 -19.83 2.76 -1.99
CA VAL A 76 -20.60 3.30 -3.11
C VAL A 76 -21.85 2.47 -3.35
N PHE A 77 -21.74 1.15 -3.23
CA PHE A 77 -22.80 0.21 -3.54
C PHE A 77 -23.43 -0.39 -2.27
N PRO A 78 -24.71 -0.07 -1.96
CA PRO A 78 -25.36 -0.51 -0.72
C PRO A 78 -25.47 -2.03 -0.59
N PHE A 79 -25.64 -2.76 -1.70
CA PHE A 79 -25.72 -4.23 -1.68
C PHE A 79 -24.42 -4.90 -1.19
N MET A 80 -23.26 -4.29 -1.47
CA MET A 80 -21.97 -4.81 -0.99
C MET A 80 -21.78 -4.53 0.50
N LYS A 81 -22.34 -3.41 0.99
CA LYS A 81 -22.37 -3.09 2.42
C LYS A 81 -23.23 -4.08 3.20
N GLU A 82 -24.39 -4.43 2.67
CA GLU A 82 -25.26 -5.46 3.27
C GLU A 82 -24.55 -6.82 3.38
N TRP A 83 -23.75 -7.21 2.38
CA TRP A 83 -22.93 -8.42 2.48
C TRP A 83 -21.87 -8.33 3.59
N GLN A 84 -21.35 -7.15 3.89
CA GLN A 84 -20.44 -6.98 5.02
C GLN A 84 -21.17 -7.16 6.37
N GLU A 85 -22.43 -6.73 6.45
CA GLU A 85 -23.28 -6.82 7.65
C GLU A 85 -23.82 -8.25 7.88
N GLN A 86 -23.91 -9.08 6.84
CA GLN A 86 -24.33 -10.51 6.92
C GLN A 86 -23.30 -11.46 7.58
N GLY A 87 -22.25 -10.94 8.22
CA GLY A 87 -21.26 -11.74 8.95
C GLY A 87 -20.37 -12.60 8.05
N GLU A 88 -20.12 -13.85 8.43
CA GLU A 88 -19.14 -14.71 7.74
C GLU A 88 -19.53 -15.08 6.31
N LYS A 89 -20.83 -15.33 6.05
CA LYS A 89 -21.32 -15.71 4.72
C LYS A 89 -21.08 -14.59 3.70
N GLY A 90 -21.34 -13.34 4.08
CA GLY A 90 -21.14 -12.21 3.19
C GLY A 90 -19.67 -11.80 3.05
N LYS A 91 -18.86 -11.92 4.11
CA LYS A 91 -17.38 -11.82 4.00
C LYS A 91 -16.82 -12.82 2.99
N ARG A 92 -17.35 -14.06 2.94
CA ARG A 92 -16.94 -15.06 1.94
C ARG A 92 -17.28 -14.63 0.52
N LYS A 93 -18.47 -14.05 0.29
CA LYS A 93 -18.87 -13.52 -1.03
C LYS A 93 -17.95 -12.40 -1.49
N ILE A 94 -17.66 -11.45 -0.61
CA ILE A 94 -16.72 -10.35 -0.86
C ILE A 94 -15.34 -10.90 -1.24
N ASN A 95 -14.84 -11.89 -0.48
CA ASN A 95 -13.54 -12.50 -0.77
C ASN A 95 -13.50 -13.22 -2.12
N ILE A 96 -14.57 -13.90 -2.52
CA ILE A 96 -14.66 -14.54 -3.84
C ILE A 96 -14.61 -13.47 -4.93
N LEU A 97 -15.36 -12.38 -4.78
CA LEU A 97 -15.36 -11.28 -5.74
C LEU A 97 -13.97 -10.63 -5.85
N THR A 98 -13.29 -10.40 -4.72
CA THR A 98 -11.90 -9.91 -4.71
C THR A 98 -10.96 -10.85 -5.46
N ARG A 99 -11.10 -12.17 -5.29
CA ARG A 99 -10.28 -13.16 -6.00
C ARG A 99 -10.56 -13.20 -7.49
N ILE A 100 -11.82 -13.07 -7.91
CA ILE A 100 -12.19 -12.98 -9.34
C ILE A 100 -11.58 -11.72 -9.96
N LEU A 101 -11.70 -10.57 -9.27
CA LEU A 101 -11.11 -9.32 -9.73
C LEU A 101 -9.58 -9.40 -9.78
N THR A 102 -8.96 -10.14 -8.85
CA THR A 102 -7.51 -10.39 -8.85
C THR A 102 -7.06 -11.10 -10.12
N ILE A 103 -7.83 -12.08 -10.63
CA ILE A 103 -7.51 -12.77 -11.89
C ILE A 103 -7.53 -11.78 -13.05
N LEU A 104 -8.56 -10.94 -13.14
CA LEU A 104 -8.68 -9.97 -14.22
C LEU A 104 -7.53 -8.95 -14.18
N LEU A 105 -7.20 -8.45 -13.00
CA LEU A 105 -6.07 -7.53 -12.81
C LEU A 105 -4.73 -8.22 -13.06
N SER A 106 -4.52 -9.47 -12.64
CA SER A 106 -3.25 -10.17 -12.87
C SER A 106 -2.97 -10.38 -14.35
N LEU A 107 -4.00 -10.61 -15.16
CA LEU A 107 -3.87 -10.65 -16.62
C LEU A 107 -3.48 -9.28 -17.19
N GLY A 108 -4.11 -8.20 -16.72
CA GLY A 108 -3.75 -6.83 -17.08
C GLY A 108 -2.29 -6.52 -16.73
N TYR A 109 -1.92 -6.63 -15.45
CA TYR A 109 -0.55 -6.42 -14.97
C TYR A 109 0.46 -7.31 -15.70
N GLY A 110 0.16 -8.60 -15.89
CA GLY A 110 1.03 -9.52 -16.61
C GLY A 110 1.24 -9.10 -18.07
N TRP A 111 0.19 -8.63 -18.74
CA TRP A 111 0.30 -8.11 -20.11
C TRP A 111 1.21 -6.89 -20.16
N THR A 112 1.01 -5.93 -19.26
CA THR A 112 1.86 -4.73 -19.19
C THR A 112 3.31 -5.11 -18.98
N PHE A 113 3.57 -6.05 -18.07
CA PHE A 113 4.90 -6.47 -17.69
C PHE A 113 5.61 -7.18 -18.86
N ILE A 114 4.91 -8.04 -19.58
CA ILE A 114 5.42 -8.71 -20.79
C ILE A 114 5.75 -7.70 -21.89
N GLN A 115 4.83 -6.78 -22.20
CA GLN A 115 5.03 -5.79 -23.27
C GLN A 115 6.23 -4.88 -22.99
N MET A 116 6.45 -4.52 -21.73
CA MET A 116 7.56 -3.67 -21.32
C MET A 116 8.91 -4.40 -21.29
N SER A 117 8.89 -5.68 -20.94
CA SER A 117 10.12 -6.46 -20.74
C SER A 117 10.63 -7.16 -22.00
N LEU A 118 9.73 -7.64 -22.86
CA LEU A 118 10.07 -8.44 -24.03
C LEU A 118 9.85 -7.71 -25.37
N GLY A 119 9.22 -6.53 -25.36
CA GLY A 119 8.80 -5.82 -26.57
C GLY A 119 7.68 -6.53 -27.34
N HIS A 120 7.14 -5.87 -28.37
CA HIS A 120 5.98 -6.35 -29.17
C HIS A 120 6.33 -7.50 -30.15
N GLY A 121 7.03 -8.55 -29.70
CA GLY A 121 7.58 -9.60 -30.58
C GLY A 121 7.26 -11.05 -30.20
N LEU A 122 6.50 -11.28 -29.12
CA LEU A 122 6.23 -12.64 -28.65
C LEU A 122 5.10 -13.34 -29.40
N LYS A 123 5.30 -14.62 -29.70
CA LYS A 123 4.24 -15.52 -30.17
C LYS A 123 3.10 -15.54 -29.13
N PHE A 124 1.86 -15.40 -29.60
CA PHE A 124 0.66 -15.41 -28.76
C PHE A 124 0.60 -16.59 -27.78
N SER A 125 1.02 -17.78 -28.22
CA SER A 125 1.11 -18.99 -27.38
C SER A 125 2.05 -18.82 -26.17
N LEU A 126 3.24 -18.25 -26.37
CA LEU A 126 4.22 -18.02 -25.28
C LEU A 126 3.72 -16.97 -24.29
N MET A 127 3.05 -15.93 -24.81
CA MET A 127 2.47 -14.87 -24.00
C MET A 127 1.36 -15.41 -23.09
N PHE A 128 0.44 -16.22 -23.61
CA PHE A 128 -0.62 -16.83 -22.81
C PHE A 128 -0.07 -17.74 -21.72
N GLN A 129 0.94 -18.56 -22.04
CA GLN A 129 1.64 -19.38 -21.05
C GLN A 129 2.28 -18.51 -19.96
N THR A 130 2.96 -17.43 -20.33
CA THR A 130 3.60 -16.52 -19.37
C THR A 130 2.56 -15.84 -18.46
N LEU A 131 1.43 -15.36 -19.01
CA LEU A 131 0.32 -14.78 -18.24
C LEU A 131 -0.28 -15.77 -17.24
N PHE A 132 -0.42 -17.04 -17.64
CA PHE A 132 -0.88 -18.10 -16.76
C PHE A 132 0.06 -18.28 -15.57
N PHE A 133 1.36 -18.43 -15.80
CA PHE A 133 2.35 -18.58 -14.71
C PHE A 133 2.43 -17.36 -13.80
N LEU A 134 2.33 -16.15 -14.35
CA LEU A 134 2.29 -14.91 -13.56
C LEU A 134 1.04 -14.86 -12.67
N THR A 135 -0.12 -15.23 -13.21
CA THR A 135 -1.38 -15.28 -12.45
C THR A 135 -1.30 -16.34 -11.34
N VAL A 136 -0.80 -17.53 -11.65
CA VAL A 136 -0.55 -18.59 -10.64
C VAL A 136 0.40 -18.08 -9.55
N GLY A 137 1.47 -17.37 -9.93
CA GLY A 137 2.39 -16.76 -8.98
C GLY A 137 1.73 -15.76 -8.02
N VAL A 138 0.80 -14.93 -8.51
CA VAL A 138 0.02 -14.03 -7.63
C VAL A 138 -0.77 -14.83 -6.60
N PHE A 139 -1.45 -15.91 -6.99
CA PHE A 139 -2.20 -16.74 -6.05
C PHE A 139 -1.31 -17.49 -5.07
N ILE A 140 -0.12 -17.95 -5.50
CA ILE A 140 0.89 -18.51 -4.60
C ILE A 140 1.32 -17.44 -3.59
N SER A 141 1.58 -16.21 -4.02
CA SER A 141 1.94 -15.10 -3.12
C SER A 141 0.86 -14.80 -2.09
N VAL A 142 -0.40 -14.74 -2.53
CA VAL A 142 -1.56 -14.51 -1.64
C VAL A 142 -1.71 -15.67 -0.66
N TRP A 143 -1.55 -16.91 -1.12
CA TRP A 143 -1.60 -18.08 -0.24
C TRP A 143 -0.49 -18.06 0.83
N LEU A 144 0.75 -17.70 0.45
CA LEU A 144 1.83 -17.48 1.41
C LEU A 144 1.50 -16.35 2.40
N ALA A 145 0.88 -15.27 1.94
CA ALA A 145 0.42 -14.17 2.81
C ALA A 145 -0.65 -14.63 3.81
N ASP A 146 -1.62 -15.45 3.38
CA ASP A 146 -2.67 -16.01 4.23
C ASP A 146 -2.07 -16.98 5.28
N LEU A 147 -1.03 -17.74 4.91
CA LEU A 147 -0.30 -18.57 5.87
C LEU A 147 0.41 -17.74 6.94
N ILE A 148 1.07 -16.64 6.57
CA ILE A 148 1.67 -15.71 7.54
C ILE A 148 0.59 -15.13 8.45
N THR A 149 -0.55 -14.73 7.90
CA THR A 149 -1.63 -14.12 8.69
C THR A 149 -2.27 -15.10 9.68
N SER A 150 -2.45 -16.36 9.28
CA SER A 150 -3.09 -17.39 10.12
C SER A 150 -2.14 -17.98 11.17
N LYS A 151 -0.91 -18.33 10.78
CA LYS A 151 0.04 -19.07 11.63
C LYS A 151 1.25 -18.24 12.06
N GLY A 152 1.56 -17.15 11.37
CA GLY A 152 2.68 -16.27 11.64
C GLY A 152 2.34 -15.07 12.53
N LEU A 153 3.07 -13.98 12.31
CA LEU A 153 2.90 -12.70 13.00
C LEU A 153 2.38 -11.62 12.06
N GLY A 154 1.47 -10.80 12.56
CA GLY A 154 0.97 -9.63 11.84
C GLY A 154 0.11 -9.97 10.62
N ASN A 155 0.04 -9.01 9.69
CA ASN A 155 -0.65 -9.17 8.42
C ASN A 155 0.35 -9.62 7.35
N GLY A 156 0.14 -10.82 6.79
CA GLY A 156 1.05 -11.40 5.81
C GLY A 156 1.16 -10.61 4.52
N ILE A 157 0.07 -9.97 4.07
CA ILE A 157 0.09 -9.14 2.85
C ILE A 157 1.03 -7.96 3.06
N SER A 158 0.89 -7.24 4.20
CA SER A 158 1.75 -6.11 4.54
C SER A 158 3.23 -6.51 4.68
N ILE A 159 3.49 -7.70 5.24
CA ILE A 159 4.86 -8.22 5.36
C ILE A 159 5.46 -8.53 3.99
N LEU A 160 4.72 -9.17 3.08
CA LEU A 160 5.22 -9.45 1.72
C LEU A 160 5.46 -8.17 0.92
N ILE A 161 4.60 -7.16 1.08
CA ILE A 161 4.82 -5.82 0.50
C ILE A 161 6.13 -5.22 1.03
N ALA A 162 6.36 -5.28 2.35
CA ALA A 162 7.58 -4.76 2.96
C ALA A 162 8.83 -5.50 2.46
N VAL A 163 8.77 -6.84 2.37
CA VAL A 163 9.85 -7.66 1.79
C VAL A 163 10.13 -7.26 0.34
N GLY A 164 9.09 -6.98 -0.44
CA GLY A 164 9.24 -6.52 -1.82
C GLY A 164 9.99 -5.19 -1.99
N MET A 165 9.98 -4.33 -0.96
CA MET A 165 10.74 -3.08 -0.95
C MET A 165 12.21 -3.24 -0.52
N VAL A 166 12.59 -4.36 0.09
CA VAL A 166 13.94 -4.53 0.68
C VAL A 166 15.03 -4.45 -0.38
N ASP A 167 14.78 -4.95 -1.60
CA ASP A 167 15.74 -4.85 -2.70
C ASP A 167 16.05 -3.39 -3.08
N LYS A 168 15.02 -2.54 -3.07
CA LYS A 168 15.18 -1.10 -3.33
C LYS A 168 15.95 -0.42 -2.22
N LEU A 169 15.64 -0.76 -0.96
CA LEU A 169 16.42 -0.26 0.19
C LEU A 169 17.90 -0.68 0.08
N TYR A 170 18.17 -1.93 -0.28
CA TYR A 170 19.53 -2.42 -0.48
C TYR A 170 20.27 -1.65 -1.58
N LYS A 171 19.65 -1.45 -2.75
CA LYS A 171 20.21 -0.64 -3.85
C LYS A 171 20.49 0.81 -3.43
N THR A 172 19.61 1.41 -2.62
CA THR A 172 19.86 2.75 -2.06
C THR A 172 21.08 2.76 -1.15
N PHE A 173 21.25 1.75 -0.28
CA PHE A 173 22.45 1.64 0.55
C PHE A 173 23.72 1.38 -0.28
N GLU A 174 23.64 0.56 -1.31
CA GLU A 174 24.74 0.30 -2.23
C GLU A 174 25.19 1.59 -2.94
N TYR A 175 24.23 2.39 -3.44
CA TYR A 175 24.49 3.71 -4.01
C TYR A 175 25.17 4.64 -2.99
N LEU A 176 24.71 4.65 -1.74
CA LEU A 176 25.28 5.47 -0.67
C LEU A 176 26.67 5.04 -0.20
N LEU A 177 27.11 3.80 -0.47
CA LEU A 177 28.41 3.29 -0.05
C LEU A 177 29.43 3.24 -1.19
N PHE A 178 29.00 2.88 -2.39
CA PHE A 178 29.90 2.50 -3.50
C PHE A 178 29.77 3.39 -4.74
N ALA A 179 28.80 4.30 -4.82
CA ALA A 179 28.70 5.17 -5.99
C ALA A 179 29.87 6.18 -6.03
N ASN A 180 30.60 6.18 -7.15
CA ASN A 180 31.67 7.13 -7.48
C ASN A 180 31.09 8.52 -7.85
N GLY A 181 30.28 9.10 -6.97
CA GLY A 181 29.72 10.44 -7.10
C GLY A 181 30.45 11.48 -6.24
N SER A 182 30.06 12.75 -6.34
CA SER A 182 30.55 13.79 -5.42
C SER A 182 30.17 13.44 -3.98
N GLU A 183 31.17 13.31 -3.11
CA GLU A 183 31.03 13.05 -1.66
C GLU A 183 29.96 13.93 -0.99
N THR A 184 29.87 15.19 -1.44
CA THR A 184 28.90 16.17 -0.94
C THR A 184 27.44 15.78 -1.21
N LYS A 185 27.13 15.26 -2.40
CA LYS A 185 25.76 14.82 -2.77
C LYS A 185 25.34 13.61 -1.95
N ARG A 186 26.27 12.70 -1.66
CA ARG A 186 26.02 11.49 -0.87
C ARG A 186 25.67 11.80 0.57
N ILE A 187 26.44 12.69 1.19
CA ILE A 187 26.19 13.16 2.56
C ILE A 187 24.83 13.87 2.65
N LEU A 188 24.50 14.71 1.66
CA LEU A 188 23.20 15.40 1.61
C LEU A 188 22.02 14.41 1.55
N ILE A 189 22.10 13.40 0.68
CA ILE A 189 21.07 12.37 0.54
C ILE A 189 20.90 11.59 1.85
N LEU A 190 22.00 11.20 2.49
CA LEU A 190 21.98 10.45 3.74
C LEU A 190 21.33 11.24 4.89
N ILE A 191 21.70 12.51 5.05
CA ILE A 191 21.09 13.42 6.02
C ILE A 191 19.59 13.56 5.75
N SER A 192 19.20 13.70 4.48
CA SER A 192 17.80 13.83 4.11
C SER A 192 16.97 12.59 4.47
N TYR A 193 17.49 11.38 4.21
CA TYR A 193 16.81 10.14 4.62
C TYR A 193 16.72 10.00 6.14
N PHE A 194 17.75 10.42 6.88
CA PHE A 194 17.73 10.41 8.34
C PHE A 194 16.66 11.35 8.91
N ILE A 195 16.53 12.55 8.34
CA ILE A 195 15.46 13.50 8.69
C ILE A 195 14.08 12.91 8.38
N LEU A 196 13.91 12.27 7.22
CA LEU A 196 12.64 11.61 6.87
C LEU A 196 12.29 10.46 7.82
N LEU A 197 13.27 9.70 8.28
CA LEU A 197 13.08 8.64 9.25
C LEU A 197 12.58 9.22 10.59
N ILE A 198 13.24 10.26 11.10
CA ILE A 198 12.82 10.97 12.32
C ILE A 198 11.40 11.51 12.17
N LEU A 199 11.10 12.19 11.07
CA LEU A 199 9.78 12.74 10.78
C LEU A 199 8.71 11.63 10.75
N THR A 200 9.04 10.47 10.16
CA THR A 200 8.15 9.30 10.12
C THR A 200 7.86 8.79 11.54
N ILE A 201 8.87 8.69 12.40
CA ILE A 201 8.72 8.25 13.80
C ILE A 201 7.83 9.21 14.58
N ILE A 202 8.07 10.53 14.46
CA ILE A 202 7.27 11.56 15.11
C ILE A 202 5.81 11.45 14.66
N LEU A 203 5.56 11.35 13.35
CA LEU A 203 4.22 11.22 12.80
C LEU A 203 3.51 9.94 13.25
N SER A 204 4.22 8.82 13.29
CA SER A 204 3.69 7.53 13.73
C SER A 204 3.38 7.50 15.23
N SER A 205 4.16 8.25 16.02
CA SER A 205 4.00 8.33 17.49
C SER A 205 3.02 9.43 17.93
N ALA A 206 2.64 10.35 17.04
CA ALA A 206 1.71 11.42 17.35
C ALA A 206 0.27 10.90 17.51
N TYR A 207 -0.36 11.24 18.64
CA TYR A 207 -1.78 10.95 18.89
C TYR A 207 -2.44 12.12 19.64
N LEU A 208 -3.69 12.40 19.28
CA LEU A 208 -4.55 13.30 20.01
C LEU A 208 -5.18 12.55 21.19
N LYS A 209 -5.08 13.12 22.38
CA LYS A 209 -5.80 12.63 23.57
C LYS A 209 -7.15 13.31 23.66
N ILE A 210 -8.24 12.56 23.48
CA ILE A 210 -9.59 13.07 23.71
C ILE A 210 -10.05 12.64 25.11
N PRO A 211 -10.28 13.57 26.05
CA PRO A 211 -10.64 13.23 27.43
C PRO A 211 -12.04 12.63 27.53
N ILE A 212 -12.14 11.54 28.30
CA ILE A 212 -13.38 10.85 28.64
C ILE A 212 -13.58 10.80 30.15
N ASN A 213 -14.84 10.88 30.56
CA ASN A 213 -15.25 10.65 31.93
C ASN A 213 -16.10 9.37 31.97
N TYR A 214 -15.93 8.58 33.03
CA TYR A 214 -16.80 7.43 33.31
C TYR A 214 -17.91 7.86 34.26
N ALA A 215 -19.15 7.42 34.01
CA ALA A 215 -20.30 7.73 34.84
C ALA A 215 -20.25 7.03 36.21
N ILE A 216 -19.53 5.91 36.30
CA ILE A 216 -19.26 5.21 37.57
C ILE A 216 -17.88 5.64 38.06
N ASN A 217 -17.84 6.25 39.23
CA ASN A 217 -16.63 6.75 39.87
C ASN A 217 -15.77 5.56 40.37
N ARG A 218 -15.12 4.84 39.44
CA ARG A 218 -14.02 3.97 39.80
C ARG A 218 -12.83 4.88 40.07
N ASN A 219 -12.63 5.25 41.35
CA ASN A 219 -11.43 5.91 41.89
C ASN A 219 -10.19 5.05 41.66
N ASN A 220 -9.84 4.82 40.42
CA ASN A 220 -8.68 4.05 40.02
C ASN A 220 -7.91 4.94 39.05
N ASP A 221 -6.87 5.60 39.56
CA ASP A 221 -5.94 6.42 38.77
C ASP A 221 -5.18 5.62 37.70
N LYS A 222 -5.38 4.30 37.65
CA LYS A 222 -4.84 3.38 36.65
C LYS A 222 -5.69 3.26 35.37
N ILE A 223 -6.86 3.90 35.29
CA ILE A 223 -7.69 3.87 34.07
C ILE A 223 -7.40 5.11 33.24
N ASP A 224 -6.88 4.92 32.02
CA ASP A 224 -6.66 6.00 31.06
C ASP A 224 -7.95 6.76 30.79
N LYS A 225 -8.01 8.03 31.21
CA LYS A 225 -9.16 8.93 31.03
C LYS A 225 -9.18 9.58 29.64
N HIS A 226 -8.57 8.95 28.64
CA HIS A 226 -8.54 9.49 27.29
C HIS A 226 -8.62 8.42 26.19
N ILE A 227 -9.19 8.78 25.06
CA ILE A 227 -9.12 8.01 23.82
C ILE A 227 -7.94 8.55 23.01
N PRO A 228 -6.89 7.74 22.75
CA PRO A 228 -5.82 8.13 21.86
C PRO A 228 -6.26 7.96 20.40
N ILE A 229 -6.41 9.06 19.67
CA ILE A 229 -6.61 9.05 18.22
C ILE A 229 -5.28 9.37 17.55
N LYS A 230 -4.68 8.38 16.89
CA LYS A 230 -3.42 8.59 16.16
C LYS A 230 -3.60 9.61 15.04
N LEU A 231 -2.56 10.40 14.77
CA LEU A 231 -2.56 11.37 13.67
C LEU A 231 -2.80 10.69 12.31
N ASN A 232 -2.17 9.54 12.10
CA ASN A 232 -2.39 8.66 10.97
C ASN A 232 -2.93 7.31 11.45
N THR A 233 -4.26 7.19 11.47
CA THR A 233 -4.98 5.98 11.90
C THR A 233 -4.83 4.83 10.91
N SER A 234 -4.61 5.13 9.63
CA SER A 234 -4.56 4.16 8.53
C SER A 234 -3.14 3.70 8.17
N GLY A 235 -2.11 4.28 8.79
CA GLY A 235 -0.71 3.93 8.53
C GLY A 235 -0.33 4.14 7.06
N ILE A 236 0.24 3.12 6.43
CA ILE A 236 0.73 3.18 5.04
C ILE A 236 -0.37 3.00 3.98
N LEU A 237 -1.59 2.64 4.40
CA LEU A 237 -2.70 2.29 3.51
C LEU A 237 -3.03 3.38 2.47
N PRO A 238 -3.06 4.69 2.80
CA PRO A 238 -3.35 5.74 1.83
C PRO A 238 -2.37 5.78 0.65
N ILE A 239 -1.09 5.57 0.93
CA ILE A 239 -0.01 5.60 -0.08
C ILE A 239 -0.17 4.41 -1.02
N ILE A 240 -0.49 3.24 -0.47
CA ILE A 240 -0.76 2.03 -1.25
C ILE A 240 -1.99 2.24 -2.14
N PHE A 241 -3.04 2.89 -1.63
CA PHE A 241 -4.27 3.17 -2.39
C PHE A 241 -4.00 4.10 -3.56
N ALA A 242 -3.23 5.17 -3.34
CA ALA A 242 -2.83 6.08 -4.41
C ALA A 242 -2.03 5.36 -5.50
N ASP A 243 -1.02 4.57 -5.13
CA ASP A 243 -0.20 3.82 -6.10
C ASP A 243 -1.02 2.76 -6.86
N ALA A 244 -1.89 2.03 -6.17
CA ALA A 244 -2.80 1.07 -6.79
C ALA A 244 -3.74 1.73 -7.81
N PHE A 245 -4.29 2.91 -7.48
CA PHE A 245 -5.17 3.66 -8.38
C PHE A 245 -4.45 4.09 -9.66
N PHE A 246 -3.24 4.67 -9.57
CA PHE A 246 -2.47 5.03 -10.77
C PHE A 246 -2.08 3.80 -11.59
N ASN A 247 -1.72 2.70 -10.94
CA ASN A 247 -1.43 1.45 -11.62
C ASN A 247 -2.64 0.90 -12.37
N LEU A 248 -3.87 1.14 -11.91
CA LEU A 248 -5.09 0.80 -12.66
C LEU A 248 -5.26 1.66 -13.89
N ILE A 249 -5.12 2.99 -13.77
CA ILE A 249 -5.24 3.91 -14.91
C ILE A 249 -4.24 3.55 -16.01
N ARG A 250 -3.01 3.24 -15.61
CA ARG A 250 -1.94 2.82 -16.52
C ARG A 250 -2.23 1.48 -17.21
N GLN A 251 -2.86 0.54 -16.52
CA GLN A 251 -3.30 -0.70 -17.17
C GLN A 251 -4.38 -0.43 -18.21
N ILE A 252 -5.32 0.44 -17.90
CA ILE A 252 -6.39 0.85 -18.81
C ILE A 252 -5.81 1.57 -20.04
N SER A 253 -4.80 2.43 -19.88
CA SER A 253 -4.18 3.16 -20.99
C SER A 253 -3.58 2.24 -22.06
N LEU A 254 -3.05 1.09 -21.66
CA LEU A 254 -2.43 0.12 -22.55
C LEU A 254 -3.42 -0.64 -23.45
N PHE A 255 -4.72 -0.62 -23.13
CA PHE A 255 -5.76 -1.14 -24.02
C PHE A 255 -6.13 -0.15 -25.13
N PHE A 256 -5.74 1.12 -25.02
CA PHE A 256 -5.94 2.09 -26.10
C PHE A 256 -4.80 2.01 -27.12
N PRO A 257 -5.11 2.10 -28.43
CA PRO A 257 -4.09 2.13 -29.48
C PRO A 257 -3.11 3.28 -29.25
N LYS A 258 -1.85 3.12 -29.70
CA LYS A 258 -0.76 4.11 -29.61
C LYS A 258 -0.99 5.39 -30.45
N ASN A 259 -2.23 5.83 -30.61
CA ASN A 259 -2.57 7.15 -31.13
C ASN A 259 -2.54 8.16 -29.96
N GLY A 260 -2.49 9.45 -30.30
CA GLY A 260 -2.14 10.59 -29.41
C GLY A 260 -2.47 10.45 -27.92
N THR A 261 -3.66 9.97 -27.57
CA THR A 261 -4.11 9.73 -26.19
C THR A 261 -3.18 8.85 -25.34
N ASN A 262 -2.68 7.73 -25.88
CA ASN A 262 -1.80 6.84 -25.10
C ASN A 262 -0.42 7.46 -24.87
N ARG A 263 0.07 8.23 -25.86
CA ARG A 263 1.30 9.03 -25.73
C ARG A 263 1.13 10.15 -24.70
N THR A 264 -0.02 10.81 -24.63
CA THR A 264 -0.30 11.84 -23.61
C THR A 264 -0.36 11.24 -22.21
N ILE A 265 -0.94 10.04 -22.05
CA ILE A 265 -0.97 9.33 -20.76
C ILE A 265 0.44 8.87 -20.37
N ASP A 266 1.24 8.35 -21.31
CA ASP A 266 2.63 7.96 -21.03
C ASP A 266 3.51 9.17 -20.68
N ILE A 267 3.33 10.31 -21.35
CA ILE A 267 4.02 11.58 -21.01
C ILE A 267 3.59 12.05 -19.63
N PHE A 268 2.29 12.00 -19.33
CA PHE A 268 1.75 12.34 -18.02
C PHE A 268 2.36 11.46 -16.92
N LEU A 269 2.39 10.15 -17.10
CA LEU A 269 2.94 9.20 -16.12
C LEU A 269 4.46 9.34 -15.93
N ARG A 270 5.22 9.70 -16.99
CA ARG A 270 6.66 9.99 -16.92
C ARG A 270 6.97 11.30 -16.18
N SER A 271 6.02 12.22 -16.14
CA SER A 271 6.17 13.55 -15.51
C SER A 271 6.26 13.51 -13.97
N ARG A 272 6.26 12.32 -13.34
CA ARG A 272 6.47 12.16 -11.89
C ARG A 272 7.84 12.66 -11.45
N SER A 273 8.89 12.32 -12.19
CA SER A 273 10.28 12.70 -11.85
C SER A 273 10.54 14.21 -11.98
N ASP A 274 9.79 14.87 -12.85
CA ASP A 274 10.00 16.28 -13.21
C ASP A 274 9.09 17.23 -12.42
N LEU A 275 8.48 16.76 -11.32
CA LEU A 275 7.48 17.51 -10.54
C LEU A 275 6.31 18.05 -11.37
N GLY A 276 5.94 17.38 -12.46
CA GLY A 276 4.84 17.82 -13.30
C GLY A 276 3.46 17.40 -12.79
N ILE A 277 2.47 17.41 -13.67
CA ILE A 277 1.05 17.31 -13.28
C ILE A 277 0.75 16.00 -12.54
N TYR A 278 1.44 14.90 -12.89
CA TYR A 278 1.30 13.63 -12.18
C TYR A 278 1.67 13.72 -10.69
N PHE A 279 2.74 14.44 -10.34
CA PHE A 279 3.18 14.61 -8.95
C PHE A 279 2.12 15.33 -8.11
N PHE A 280 1.53 16.40 -8.65
CA PHE A 280 0.45 17.14 -7.97
C PHE A 280 -0.82 16.29 -7.81
N VAL A 281 -1.22 15.54 -8.85
CA VAL A 281 -2.37 14.64 -8.74
C VAL A 281 -2.08 13.50 -7.76
N TYR A 282 -0.84 13.01 -7.69
CA TYR A 282 -0.44 11.98 -6.73
C TYR A 282 -0.53 12.46 -5.28
N ILE A 283 -0.03 13.65 -4.98
CA ILE A 283 -0.17 14.32 -3.67
C ILE A 283 -1.64 14.50 -3.29
N LEU A 284 -2.45 15.03 -4.21
CA LEU A 284 -3.88 15.25 -3.98
C LEU A 284 -4.60 13.92 -3.67
N LEU A 285 -4.24 12.88 -4.40
CA LEU A 285 -4.83 11.56 -4.25
C LEU A 285 -4.42 10.89 -2.93
N ILE A 286 -3.17 11.07 -2.47
CA ILE A 286 -2.75 10.62 -1.14
C ILE A 286 -3.56 11.32 -0.06
N MET A 287 -3.75 12.64 -0.17
CA MET A 287 -4.55 13.41 0.78
C MET A 287 -6.00 12.88 0.82
N LEU A 288 -6.63 12.71 -0.35
CA LEU A 288 -7.98 12.17 -0.47
C LEU A 288 -8.10 10.75 0.13
N PHE A 289 -7.19 9.84 -0.23
CA PHE A 289 -7.22 8.47 0.30
C PHE A 289 -6.91 8.41 1.79
N SER A 290 -6.12 9.34 2.32
CA SER A 290 -5.85 9.42 3.76
C SER A 290 -7.11 9.79 4.54
N PHE A 291 -7.91 10.71 4.03
CA PHE A 291 -9.23 10.99 4.59
C PHE A 291 -10.15 9.76 4.51
N LEU A 292 -10.23 9.16 3.33
CA LEU A 292 -11.12 8.05 3.06
C LEU A 292 -10.78 6.83 3.94
N SER A 293 -9.49 6.52 4.09
CA SER A 293 -9.01 5.39 4.90
C SER A 293 -9.19 5.63 6.40
N SER A 294 -9.02 6.87 6.87
CA SER A 294 -9.18 7.23 8.29
C SER A 294 -10.62 6.97 8.74
N PHE A 295 -11.59 7.44 7.96
CA PHE A 295 -13.02 7.18 8.18
C PHE A 295 -13.48 5.77 7.77
N MET A 296 -12.65 4.97 7.09
CA MET A 296 -12.90 3.54 6.93
C MET A 296 -12.48 2.74 8.15
N THR A 297 -11.38 3.14 8.79
CA THR A 297 -10.81 2.40 9.91
C THR A 297 -11.52 2.73 11.22
N ILE A 298 -11.88 4.01 11.43
CA ILE A 298 -12.55 4.47 12.64
C ILE A 298 -13.89 5.07 12.25
N ASN A 299 -14.99 4.42 12.64
CA ASN A 299 -16.32 4.95 12.50
C ASN A 299 -16.71 5.74 13.78
N PRO A 300 -16.92 7.07 13.70
CA PRO A 300 -17.27 7.90 14.86
C PRO A 300 -18.55 7.46 15.59
N LYS A 301 -19.51 6.87 14.85
CA LYS A 301 -20.75 6.37 15.43
C LYS A 301 -20.49 5.16 16.33
N ASP A 302 -19.75 4.19 15.83
CA ASP A 302 -19.41 2.98 16.56
C ASP A 302 -18.58 3.32 17.80
N VAL A 303 -17.62 4.24 17.69
CA VAL A 303 -16.85 4.74 18.84
C VAL A 303 -17.77 5.37 19.90
N ALA A 304 -18.72 6.21 19.50
CA ALA A 304 -19.68 6.81 20.44
C ALA A 304 -20.58 5.76 21.11
N GLU A 305 -21.06 4.76 20.37
CA GLU A 305 -21.84 3.65 20.94
C GLU A 305 -21.02 2.80 21.91
N HIS A 306 -19.76 2.51 21.57
CA HIS A 306 -18.86 1.78 22.45
C HIS A 306 -18.60 2.54 23.75
N LEU A 307 -18.42 3.86 23.70
CA LEU A 307 -18.32 4.69 24.89
C LEU A 307 -19.58 4.63 25.74
N SER A 308 -20.75 4.78 25.11
CA SER A 308 -22.04 4.68 25.81
C SER A 308 -22.22 3.30 26.48
N LYS A 309 -21.87 2.21 25.79
CA LYS A 309 -21.93 0.84 26.33
C LYS A 309 -20.95 0.63 27.49
N GLN A 310 -19.84 1.37 27.53
CA GLN A 310 -18.86 1.35 28.62
C GLN A 310 -19.17 2.35 29.74
N ASN A 311 -20.36 2.99 29.74
CA ASN A 311 -20.72 4.07 30.66
C ASN A 311 -19.69 5.21 30.67
N ALA A 312 -19.07 5.48 29.52
CA ALA A 312 -18.12 6.56 29.29
C ALA A 312 -18.74 7.64 28.42
N TYR A 313 -18.38 8.89 28.66
CA TYR A 313 -18.82 10.03 27.86
C TYR A 313 -17.67 11.01 27.65
N LEU A 314 -17.74 11.78 26.57
CA LEU A 314 -16.76 12.82 26.28
C LEU A 314 -16.92 13.96 27.28
N LYS A 315 -15.80 14.51 27.76
CA LYS A 315 -15.83 15.71 28.58
C LYS A 315 -16.56 16.84 27.82
N ASP A 316 -17.45 17.52 28.52
CA ASP A 316 -18.23 18.69 28.05
C ASP A 316 -19.27 18.40 26.94
N VAL A 317 -19.65 17.13 26.71
CA VAL A 317 -20.67 16.78 25.69
C VAL A 317 -21.63 15.70 26.18
N GLN A 318 -22.92 15.91 25.92
CA GLN A 318 -23.97 14.93 26.22
C GLN A 318 -23.82 13.65 25.36
N PRO A 319 -24.11 12.45 25.91
CA PRO A 319 -24.10 11.21 25.15
C PRO A 319 -25.05 11.23 23.94
N GLY A 320 -24.68 10.54 22.86
CA GLY A 320 -25.50 10.39 21.64
C GLY A 320 -25.00 11.19 20.44
N LEU A 321 -25.92 11.81 19.69
CA LEU A 321 -25.61 12.59 18.48
C LEU A 321 -24.55 13.70 18.68
N PRO A 322 -24.53 14.47 19.79
CA PRO A 322 -23.52 15.51 19.94
C PRO A 322 -22.11 14.93 20.18
N THR A 323 -21.98 13.75 20.83
CA THR A 323 -20.71 13.00 20.92
C THR A 323 -20.18 12.65 19.53
N VAL A 324 -21.05 12.12 18.66
CA VAL A 324 -20.68 11.77 17.28
C VAL A 324 -20.20 13.01 16.52
N LYS A 325 -20.91 14.13 16.61
CA LYS A 325 -20.52 15.39 15.95
C LYS A 325 -19.15 15.91 16.43
N LYS A 326 -18.87 15.84 17.74
CA LYS A 326 -17.56 16.23 18.28
C LYS A 326 -16.45 15.31 17.78
N LEU A 327 -16.66 13.99 17.80
CA LEU A 327 -15.69 13.01 17.27
C LEU A 327 -15.40 13.25 15.79
N VAL A 328 -16.44 13.44 14.96
CA VAL A 328 -16.27 13.75 13.53
C VAL A 328 -15.44 15.01 13.34
N ARG A 329 -15.72 16.09 14.08
CA ARG A 329 -15.00 17.35 13.97
C ARG A 329 -13.53 17.21 14.34
N GLU A 330 -13.23 16.56 15.46
CA GLU A 330 -11.86 16.35 15.91
C GLU A 330 -11.10 15.40 14.98
N MET A 331 -11.73 14.29 14.56
CA MET A 331 -11.14 13.39 13.57
C MET A 331 -10.85 14.09 12.25
N PHE A 332 -11.71 14.98 11.78
CA PHE A 332 -11.48 15.73 10.55
C PHE A 332 -10.25 16.64 10.66
N LYS A 333 -10.11 17.42 11.74
CA LYS A 333 -8.93 18.28 11.99
C LYS A 333 -7.63 17.48 12.05
N ILE A 334 -7.64 16.37 12.80
CA ILE A 334 -6.47 15.50 12.97
C ILE A 334 -6.10 14.87 11.63
N THR A 335 -7.10 14.37 10.89
CA THR A 335 -6.88 13.71 9.60
C THR A 335 -6.39 14.71 8.55
N PHE A 336 -6.85 15.97 8.59
CA PHE A 336 -6.30 17.03 7.73
C PHE A 336 -4.82 17.26 8.02
N LEU A 337 -4.45 17.41 9.29
CA LEU A 337 -3.05 17.58 9.68
C LEU A 337 -2.21 16.35 9.32
N GLY A 338 -2.71 15.15 9.64
CA GLY A 338 -2.04 13.88 9.36
C GLY A 338 -1.87 13.59 7.87
N SER A 339 -2.88 13.86 7.06
CA SER A 339 -2.81 13.71 5.61
C SER A 339 -1.83 14.69 4.98
N CYS A 340 -1.78 15.94 5.45
CA CYS A 340 -0.81 16.93 5.00
C CYS A 340 0.63 16.46 5.26
N PHE A 341 0.94 16.06 6.49
CA PHE A 341 2.28 15.55 6.82
C PHE A 341 2.60 14.23 6.09
N LEU A 342 1.65 13.30 5.97
CA LEU A 342 1.85 12.04 5.25
C LEU A 342 2.16 12.30 3.78
N THR A 343 1.46 13.26 3.17
CA THR A 343 1.65 13.65 1.77
C THR A 343 3.02 14.31 1.58
N LEU A 344 3.40 15.22 2.47
CA LEU A 344 4.73 15.84 2.45
C LEU A 344 5.83 14.79 2.54
N LEU A 345 5.67 13.81 3.44
CA LEU A 345 6.62 12.71 3.63
C LEU A 345 6.71 11.80 2.40
N ALA A 346 5.57 11.49 1.76
CA ALA A 346 5.52 10.70 0.54
C ALA A 346 6.13 11.44 -0.67
N SER A 347 6.00 12.77 -0.72
CA SER A 347 6.54 13.60 -1.79
C SER A 347 8.02 13.95 -1.63
N ALA A 348 8.56 13.89 -0.41
CA ALA A 348 9.91 14.34 -0.14
C ALA A 348 11.00 13.61 -0.95
N PRO A 349 10.98 12.27 -1.11
CA PRO A 349 11.96 11.58 -1.96
C PRO A 349 11.97 12.09 -3.40
N ASP A 350 10.80 12.32 -3.98
CA ASP A 350 10.66 12.80 -5.36
C ASP A 350 11.24 14.22 -5.50
N ILE A 351 11.00 15.11 -4.52
CA ILE A 351 11.58 16.47 -4.46
C ILE A 351 13.10 16.43 -4.30
N ILE A 352 13.62 15.56 -3.43
CA ILE A 352 15.06 15.43 -3.18
C ILE A 352 15.78 14.98 -4.45
N ASN A 353 15.23 13.98 -5.15
CA ASN A 353 15.82 13.47 -6.40
C ASN A 353 15.85 14.54 -7.50
N TYR A 354 14.78 15.33 -7.61
CA TYR A 354 14.73 16.45 -8.55
C TYR A 354 15.79 17.51 -8.22
N LEU A 355 15.90 17.94 -6.95
CA LEU A 355 16.87 18.94 -6.52
C LEU A 355 18.33 18.45 -6.60
N ALA A 356 18.58 17.16 -6.36
CA ALA A 356 19.91 16.56 -6.44
C ALA A 356 20.44 16.42 -7.90
N GLY A 357 19.56 16.64 -8.89
CA GLY A 357 19.87 16.54 -10.31
C GLY A 357 20.10 15.10 -10.77
N SER A 358 19.41 14.12 -10.18
CA SER A 358 19.47 12.70 -10.59
C SER A 358 18.26 12.30 -11.44
N ALA A 359 17.92 13.14 -12.43
CA ALA A 359 16.97 12.80 -13.49
C ALA A 359 17.75 12.37 -14.74
#